data_AF-A0A9D3YYV7-F1
#
_entry.id   AF-A0A9D3YYV7-F1
#
_cell.length_a   1.000
_cell.length_b   1.000
_cell.length_c   1.000
_cell.angle_alpha   90.00
_cell.angle_beta   90.00
_cell.angle_gamma   90.00
#
_symmetry.space_group_name_H-M   'P 1'
#
loop_
_entity.id
_entity.type
_entity.pdbx_description
1 polymer ?
#
loop_
_entity_poly.entity_id
_entity_poly.type
_entity_poly.pdbx_seq_one_letter_code
_entity_poly.pdbx_strand_id
1 'polypeptide(L)' 'MEGQMTEGANVHLEKLSEGANVHLEKLSEGANVHLEKLSEGADVHLENLSEGADVRLVLIS' A
#
# COMPACT_ATOMS: atom_id res chain seq x y z
N MET A 1 3.82 -9.19 -1.17
CA MET A 1 5.03 -8.43 -0.80
C MET A 1 4.83 -7.89 0.60
N GLU A 2 5.83 -8.00 1.47
CA GLU A 2 5.76 -7.51 2.86
C GLU A 2 6.74 -6.34 3.01
N GLY A 3 6.29 -5.24 3.63
CA GLY A 3 7.11 -4.04 3.81
C GLY A 3 6.81 -3.32 5.11
N GLN A 4 7.88 -2.98 5.85
CA GLN A 4 7.83 -2.10 7.02
C GLN A 4 8.19 -0.68 6.60
N MET A 5 7.38 0.31 7.00
CA MET A 5 7.52 1.69 6.54
C MET A 5 7.89 2.66 7.67
N THR A 6 9.13 3.13 7.67
CA THR A 6 9.63 4.12 8.64
C THR A 6 9.09 5.53 8.37
N GLU A 7 9.35 6.47 9.27
CA GLU A 7 8.94 7.88 9.14
C GLU A 7 9.33 8.46 7.77
N GLY A 8 8.36 9.07 7.08
CA GLY A 8 8.55 9.65 5.74
C GLY A 8 8.75 8.66 4.60
N ALA A 9 8.53 7.35 4.80
CA ALA A 9 8.63 6.35 3.74
C ALA A 9 7.55 6.56 2.66
N ASN A 10 7.94 6.51 1.38
CA ASN A 10 7.01 6.59 0.26
C ASN A 10 7.06 5.30 -0.56
N VAL A 11 5.92 4.62 -0.66
CA VAL A 11 5.74 3.38 -1.42
C VAL A 11 4.88 3.68 -2.63
N HIS A 12 5.41 3.40 -3.81
CA HIS A 12 4.64 3.43 -5.05
C HIS A 12 4.71 2.06 -5.70
N LEU A 13 3.59 1.36 -5.76
CA LEU A 13 3.49 0.12 -6.53
C LEU A 13 2.54 0.32 -7.70
N GLU A 14 3.01 -0.05 -8.89
CA GLU A 14 2.21 -0.07 -10.10
C GLU A 14 2.00 -1.50 -10.57
N LYS A 15 0.80 -1.78 -11.08
CA LYS A 15 0.43 -3.02 -11.79
C LYS A 15 0.42 -4.23 -10.86
N LEU A 16 -0.52 -4.24 -9.93
CA LEU A 16 -0.82 -5.42 -9.15
C LEU A 16 -1.75 -6.33 -9.98
N SER A 17 -1.19 -7.41 -10.49
CA SER A 17 -1.91 -8.42 -11.27
C SER A 17 -3.02 -9.09 -10.47
N GLU A 18 -3.93 -9.78 -11.16
CA GLU A 18 -4.95 -10.62 -10.54
C GLU A 18 -4.30 -11.63 -9.56
N GLY A 19 -4.84 -11.71 -8.34
CA GLY A 19 -4.30 -12.54 -7.26
C GLY A 19 -3.03 -12.01 -6.59
N ALA A 20 -2.61 -10.77 -6.88
CA ALA A 20 -1.49 -10.15 -6.18
C ALA A 20 -1.90 -9.76 -4.75
N ASN A 21 -1.07 -10.16 -3.78
CA ASN A 21 -1.26 -9.83 -2.36
C ASN A 21 -0.16 -8.89 -1.87
N VAL A 22 -0.57 -7.72 -1.37
CA VAL A 22 0.30 -6.73 -0.76
C VAL A 22 -0.03 -6.60 0.71
N HIS A 23 0.99 -6.71 1.55
CA HIS A 23 0.88 -6.52 2.99
C HIS A 23 1.88 -5.45 3.40
N LEU A 24 1.40 -4.33 3.94
CA LEU A 24 2.26 -3.28 4.49
C LEU A 24 1.95 -3.14 5.97
N GLU A 25 2.99 -3.13 6.77
CA GLU A 25 2.88 -3.00 8.22
C GLU A 25 3.70 -1.82 8.75
N LYS A 26 3.29 -1.32 9.92
CA LYS A 26 4.02 -0.31 10.69
C LYS A 26 4.23 0.98 9.90
N LEU A 27 3.18 1.48 9.26
CA LEU A 27 3.20 2.77 8.56
C LEU A 27 3.37 3.89 9.58
N SER A 28 4.57 4.47 9.62
CA SER A 28 4.93 5.55 10.56
C SER A 28 4.38 6.91 10.09
N GLU A 29 4.48 7.93 10.94
CA GLU A 29 4.05 9.29 10.62
C GLU A 29 4.68 9.80 9.31
N GLY A 30 3.86 10.43 8.46
CA GLY A 30 4.27 10.92 7.15
C GLY A 30 4.57 9.85 6.10
N ALA A 31 4.27 8.57 6.38
CA ALA A 31 4.36 7.53 5.37
C ALA A 31 3.28 7.71 4.29
N ASN A 32 3.65 7.59 3.02
CA ASN A 32 2.75 7.68 1.88
C ASN A 32 2.76 6.37 1.11
N VAL A 33 1.58 5.80 0.87
CA VAL A 33 1.42 4.57 0.08
C VAL A 33 0.50 4.85 -1.08
N HIS A 34 0.99 4.63 -2.28
CA HIS A 34 0.23 4.78 -3.51
C HIS A 34 0.29 3.49 -4.32
N LEU A 35 -0.87 2.87 -4.51
CA LEU A 35 -1.02 1.62 -5.25
C LEU A 35 -1.95 1.85 -6.44
N GLU A 36 -1.45 1.63 -7.65
CA GLU A 36 -2.20 1.82 -8.89
C GLU A 36 -2.28 0.54 -9.73
N LYS A 37 -3.30 0.50 -10.61
CA LYS A 37 -3.48 -0.57 -11.60
C LYS A 37 -3.65 -1.92 -10.90
N LEU A 38 -4.44 -1.93 -9.82
CA LEU A 38 -4.88 -3.16 -9.19
C LEU A 38 -5.92 -3.82 -10.09
N SER A 39 -5.61 -5.03 -10.55
CA SER A 39 -6.55 -5.90 -11.24
C SER A 39 -7.59 -6.45 -10.26
N GLU A 40 -8.72 -6.89 -10.81
CA GLU A 40 -9.76 -7.59 -10.05
C GLU A 40 -9.15 -8.81 -9.33
N GLY A 41 -9.48 -8.99 -8.05
CA GLY A 41 -8.91 -10.06 -7.22
C GLY A 41 -7.52 -9.77 -6.62
N ALA A 42 -6.99 -8.55 -6.73
CA ALA A 42 -5.84 -8.13 -5.93
C ALA A 42 -6.26 -7.76 -4.50
N ASP A 43 -5.52 -8.23 -3.50
CA ASP A 43 -5.77 -7.96 -2.08
C ASP A 43 -4.67 -7.08 -1.48
N VAL A 44 -5.09 -6.06 -0.74
CA VAL A 44 -4.20 -5.13 -0.03
C VAL A 44 -4.57 -5.10 1.45
N HIS A 45 -3.63 -5.50 2.29
CA HIS A 45 -3.72 -5.40 3.73
C HIS A 45 -2.74 -4.37 4.28
N LEU A 46 -3.24 -3.50 5.14
CA LEU A 46 -2.48 -2.44 5.79
C LEU A 46 -2.71 -2.50 7.29
N GLU A 47 -1.63 -2.57 8.07
CA GLU A 47 -1.70 -2.68 9.52
C GLU A 47 -0.80 -1.66 10.22
N ASN A 48 -1.22 -1.23 11.42
CA ASN A 48 -0.49 -0.28 12.26
C ASN A 48 -0.17 1.04 11.56
N LEU A 49 -1.20 1.72 11.07
CA LEU A 49 -1.08 3.08 10.52
C LEU A 49 -1.00 4.11 11.65
N SER A 50 0.06 4.91 11.61
CA SER A 50 0.26 6.06 12.49
C SER A 50 -0.50 7.28 11.96
N GLU A 51 -0.75 8.25 12.84
CA GLU A 51 -1.37 9.52 12.48
C GLU A 51 -0.54 10.22 11.38
N GLY A 52 -1.22 10.78 10.37
CA GLY A 52 -0.56 11.43 9.23
C GLY A 52 -0.03 10.51 8.13
N ALA A 53 -0.23 9.19 8.22
CA ALA A 53 0.00 8.30 7.08
C ALA A 53 -1.09 8.46 6.01
N ASP A 54 -0.71 8.60 4.74
CA ASP A 54 -1.63 8.66 3.59
C ASP A 54 -1.58 7.36 2.79
N VAL A 55 -2.76 6.85 2.45
CA VAL A 55 -2.90 5.65 1.64
C VAL A 55 -3.89 5.91 0.53
N ARG A 56 -3.44 5.69 -0.70
CA ARG A 56 -4.25 5.78 -1.90
C ARG A 56 -4.22 4.48 -2.69
N LEU A 57 -5.43 3.96 -2.94
CA LEU A 57 -5.67 2.74 -3.70
C LEU A 57 -6.47 3.07 -4.95
N VAL A 58 -5.95 2.71 -6.13
CA VAL A 58 -6.64 2.91 -7.42
C VAL A 58 -6.82 1.56 -8.13
N LEU A 59 -8.04 1.03 -8.02
CA LEU A 59 -8.49 -0.11 -8.80
C LEU A 59 -8.73 0.32 -10.25
N ILE A 60 -8.26 -0.47 -11.20
CA ILE A 60 -8.54 -0.24 -12.61
C ILE A 60 -9.29 -1.45 -13.13
N SER A 61 -10.55 -1.23 -13.51
CA SER A 61 -11.46 -2.20 -14.10
C SER A 61 -11.05 -2.54 -15.53
#